data_AF-A0A2A3HK07-F1
#
_entry.id   AF-A0A2A3HK07-F1
#
_cell.length_a   1.000
_cell.length_b   1.000
_cell.length_c   1.000
_cell.angle_alpha   90.00
_cell.angle_beta   90.00
_cell.angle_gamma   90.00
#
_symmetry.space_group_name_H-M   'P 1'
#
loop_
_entity.id
_entity.type
_entity.pdbx_description
1 polymer ?
#
loop_
_entity_poly.entity_id
_entity_poly.type
_entity_poly.pdbx_seq_one_letter_code
_entity_poly.pdbx_strand_id
1 'polypeptide(L)'
;MKSTYKLLGVFWDRKEIVETNFDVIRKCRDILDYRYVRELFDVNNYVRKIKVSELLKANLENDVKVIINQLRHCDKIVGVIDYFPRVKNAVLRRLARKRILQVLNYLRKELPNAKICVSRKV
;
A
#
# COMPACT_ATOMS: atom_id res chain seq x y z
N MET A 1 -29.50 -10.98 5.85
CA MET A 1 -29.08 -9.69 6.46
C MET A 1 -28.10 -8.99 5.53
N LYS A 2 -28.39 -7.75 5.14
CA LYS A 2 -27.49 -6.94 4.27
C LYS A 2 -26.20 -6.69 5.05
N SER A 3 -25.09 -7.26 4.59
CA SER A 3 -23.76 -6.96 5.13
C SER A 3 -23.56 -5.45 5.08
N THR A 4 -23.54 -4.82 6.24
CA THR A 4 -23.13 -3.43 6.43
C THR A 4 -21.78 -3.31 5.73
N TYR A 5 -21.68 -2.43 4.73
CA TYR A 5 -20.42 -2.15 4.04
C TYR A 5 -19.34 -1.93 5.09
N LYS A 6 -18.48 -2.91 5.32
CA LYS A 6 -17.38 -2.81 6.28
C LYS A 6 -16.53 -1.67 5.77
N LEU A 7 -16.59 -0.52 6.44
CA LEU A 7 -15.84 0.67 6.08
C LEU A 7 -14.36 0.28 6.07
N LEU A 8 -13.81 0.14 4.87
CA LEU A 8 -12.38 -0.07 4.70
C LEU A 8 -11.68 1.13 5.32
N GLY A 9 -10.92 0.90 6.38
CA GLY A 9 -9.95 1.86 6.83
C GLY A 9 -10.41 2.92 7.81
N VAL A 10 -11.15 2.56 8.86
CA VAL A 10 -11.35 3.48 10.00
C VAL A 10 -9.99 3.94 10.55
N PHE A 11 -8.99 3.04 10.61
CA PHE A 11 -7.61 3.39 10.95
C PHE A 11 -7.01 4.50 10.06
N TRP A 12 -7.40 4.52 8.79
CA TRP A 12 -6.90 5.49 7.81
C TRP A 12 -7.60 6.85 7.93
N ASP A 13 -8.63 7.00 8.77
CA ASP A 13 -9.27 8.29 9.01
C ASP A 13 -8.30 9.29 9.63
N ARG A 14 -8.38 10.53 9.14
CA ARG A 14 -7.51 11.66 9.53
C ARG A 14 -6.02 11.47 9.24
N LYS A 15 -5.60 10.36 8.64
CA LYS A 15 -4.24 10.21 8.12
C LYS A 15 -4.01 11.19 6.97
N GLU A 16 -2.77 11.64 6.85
CA GLU A 16 -2.37 12.69 5.92
C GLU A 16 -2.58 12.28 4.46
N ILE A 17 -3.03 13.24 3.64
CA ILE A 17 -3.16 13.10 2.19
C ILE A 17 -2.31 14.18 1.54
N VAL A 18 -1.09 13.82 1.17
CA VAL A 18 -0.26 14.61 0.27
C VAL A 18 -0.45 14.07 -1.14
N GLU A 19 -0.83 14.92 -2.09
CA GLU A 19 -0.83 14.55 -3.50
C GLU A 19 0.63 14.42 -3.98
N THR A 20 1.12 13.19 -3.99
CA THR A 20 2.50 12.86 -4.38
C THR A 20 2.46 12.01 -5.64
N ASN A 21 3.34 12.32 -6.59
CA ASN A 21 3.59 11.44 -7.72
C ASN A 21 4.51 10.29 -7.27
N PHE A 22 4.00 9.07 -7.37
CA PHE A 22 4.77 7.85 -7.11
C PHE A 22 5.29 7.27 -8.43
N ASP A 23 6.53 6.78 -8.41
CA ASP A 23 7.12 6.08 -9.55
C ASP A 23 6.29 4.83 -9.89
N VAL A 24 5.99 4.64 -11.18
CA VAL A 24 5.17 3.52 -11.65
C VAL A 24 6.05 2.37 -12.14
N ILE A 25 5.91 1.20 -11.51
CA ILE A 25 6.60 -0.04 -11.90
C ILE A 25 5.59 -1.00 -12.55
N ARG A 26 5.68 -1.14 -13.88
CA ARG A 26 4.72 -1.94 -14.66
C ARG A 26 4.92 -3.46 -14.52
N LYS A 27 6.16 -3.93 -14.32
CA LYS A 27 6.49 -5.36 -14.19
C LYS A 27 6.67 -5.73 -12.72
N CYS A 28 5.56 -5.85 -11.97
CA CYS A 28 5.58 -6.19 -10.55
C CYS A 28 5.23 -7.66 -10.25
N ARG A 29 5.04 -8.50 -11.28
CA ARG A 29 4.66 -9.92 -11.09
C ARG A 29 5.77 -10.72 -10.42
N ASP A 30 7.01 -10.50 -10.86
CA ASP A 30 8.17 -11.26 -10.42
C ASP A 30 8.76 -10.77 -9.09
N ILE A 31 8.28 -9.63 -8.58
CA ILE A 31 8.69 -9.10 -7.27
C ILE A 31 8.05 -9.97 -6.18
N LEU A 32 8.82 -10.40 -5.19
CA LEU A 32 8.32 -11.18 -4.07
C LEU A 32 7.43 -10.37 -3.12
N ASP A 33 6.50 -11.07 -2.46
CA ASP A 33 5.61 -10.48 -1.45
C ASP A 33 6.37 -10.10 -0.18
N TYR A 34 5.94 -9.03 0.50
CA TYR A 34 6.59 -8.51 1.71
C TYR A 34 6.75 -9.52 2.87
N ARG A 35 5.99 -10.62 2.86
CA ARG A 35 6.13 -11.70 3.84
C ARG A 35 7.41 -12.53 3.66
N TYR A 36 8.02 -12.47 2.48
CA TYR A 36 9.27 -13.17 2.21
C TYR A 36 10.44 -12.34 2.71
N VAL A 37 11.26 -12.94 3.57
CA VAL A 37 12.52 -12.37 4.00
C VAL A 37 13.49 -12.19 2.83
N ARG A 38 14.58 -11.46 3.09
CA ARG A 38 15.66 -11.28 2.11
C ARG A 38 16.22 -12.65 1.68
N GLU A 39 16.43 -12.81 0.39
CA GLU A 39 16.98 -14.03 -0.21
C GLU A 39 18.24 -13.75 -1.04
N LEU A 40 18.92 -14.83 -1.45
CA LEU A 40 20.18 -14.75 -2.22
C LEU A 40 20.02 -14.03 -3.57
N PHE A 41 18.80 -13.98 -4.12
CA PHE A 41 18.50 -13.31 -5.38
C PHE A 41 18.21 -11.81 -5.24
N ASP A 42 18.16 -11.28 -4.01
CA ASP A 42 18.12 -9.84 -3.73
C ASP A 42 19.52 -9.21 -3.85
N VAL A 43 20.23 -9.52 -4.93
CA VAL A 43 21.66 -9.23 -5.11
C VAL A 43 21.95 -7.74 -5.07
N ASN A 44 21.07 -6.93 -5.70
CA ASN A 44 21.29 -5.49 -5.84
C ASN A 44 20.45 -4.64 -4.88
N ASN A 45 19.21 -5.05 -4.62
CA ASN A 45 18.28 -4.33 -3.76
C ASN A 45 17.30 -5.33 -3.15
N TYR A 46 16.97 -5.15 -1.88
CA TYR A 46 15.90 -5.88 -1.22
C TYR A 46 14.55 -5.23 -1.57
N VAL A 47 13.90 -5.78 -2.60
CA VAL A 47 12.66 -5.24 -3.16
C VAL A 47 11.49 -6.15 -2.86
N ARG A 48 10.43 -5.61 -2.26
CA ARG A 48 9.20 -6.36 -1.98
C ARG A 48 7.95 -5.64 -2.46
N LYS A 49 6.90 -6.40 -2.73
CA LYS A 49 5.59 -5.87 -3.08
C LYS A 49 4.58 -6.10 -1.97
N ILE A 50 3.63 -5.18 -1.87
CA ILE A 50 2.50 -5.29 -0.95
C ILE A 50 1.22 -4.85 -1.67
N LYS A 51 0.13 -5.60 -1.48
CA LYS A 51 -1.18 -5.20 -1.98
C LYS A 51 -1.73 -4.07 -1.11
N VAL A 52 -2.11 -2.97 -1.75
CA VAL A 52 -2.71 -1.83 -1.04
C VAL A 52 -4.02 -2.24 -0.37
N SER A 53 -4.78 -3.17 -0.97
CA SER A 53 -6.01 -3.67 -0.36
C SER A 53 -5.79 -4.37 0.98
N GLU A 54 -4.62 -4.98 1.22
CA GLU A 54 -4.29 -5.63 2.50
C GLU A 54 -4.11 -4.59 3.60
N LEU A 55 -3.41 -3.49 3.32
CA LEU A 55 -3.29 -2.35 4.23
C LEU A 55 -4.64 -1.66 4.46
N LEU A 56 -5.45 -1.49 3.41
CA LEU A 56 -6.78 -0.88 3.54
C LEU A 56 -7.76 -1.70 4.40
N LYS A 57 -7.54 -3.01 4.53
CA LYS A 57 -8.35 -3.90 5.38
C LYS A 57 -7.93 -3.89 6.84
N ALA A 58 -6.72 -3.43 7.15
CA ALA A 58 -6.23 -3.32 8.51
C ALA A 58 -7.08 -2.30 9.29
N ASN A 59 -7.67 -2.74 10.40
CA ASN A 59 -8.54 -1.89 11.22
C ASN A 59 -7.85 -1.44 12.51
N LEU A 60 -6.81 -2.17 12.94
CA LEU A 60 -6.05 -1.86 14.13
C LEU A 60 -4.65 -1.38 13.74
N GLU A 61 -4.12 -0.46 14.54
CA GLU A 61 -2.75 0.02 14.38
C GLU A 61 -1.73 -1.11 14.49
N ASN A 62 -1.99 -2.10 15.35
CA ASN A 62 -1.11 -3.26 15.53
C ASN A 62 -0.99 -4.08 14.24
N ASP A 63 -2.09 -4.30 13.51
CA ASP A 63 -2.07 -5.03 12.23
C ASP A 63 -1.15 -4.34 11.23
N VAL A 64 -1.26 -3.01 11.16
CA VAL A 64 -0.41 -2.19 10.28
C VAL A 64 1.04 -2.24 10.73
N LYS A 65 1.32 -2.09 12.02
CA LYS A 65 2.69 -2.14 12.58
C LYS A 65 3.40 -3.45 12.27
N VAL A 66 2.70 -4.59 12.32
CA VAL A 66 3.28 -5.89 11.95
C VAL A 66 3.76 -5.87 10.50
N ILE A 67 2.95 -5.34 9.58
CA ILE A 67 3.32 -5.23 8.16
C ILE A 67 4.48 -4.25 7.97
N ILE A 68 4.45 -3.09 8.63
CA ILE A 68 5.54 -2.10 8.58
C ILE A 68 6.85 -2.71 9.07
N ASN A 69 6.83 -3.48 10.16
CA ASN A 69 8.04 -4.13 10.69
C ASN A 69 8.65 -5.12 9.69
N GLN A 70 7.83 -5.88 8.95
CA GLN A 70 8.32 -6.78 7.90
C GLN A 70 8.95 -6.03 6.72
N LEU A 71 8.48 -4.81 6.46
CA LEU A 71 8.98 -3.95 5.39
C LEU A 71 10.19 -3.09 5.79
N ARG A 72 10.53 -3.01 7.08
CA ARG A 72 11.50 -2.05 7.64
C ARG A 72 12.88 -2.05 6.98
N HIS A 73 13.32 -3.20 6.50
CA HIS A 73 14.64 -3.37 5.90
C HIS A 73 14.64 -3.33 4.36
N CYS A 74 13.49 -3.17 3.72
CA CYS A 74 13.40 -3.11 2.26
C CYS A 74 13.98 -1.80 1.73
N ASP A 75 14.83 -1.87 0.70
CA ASP A 75 15.33 -0.69 -0.02
C ASP A 75 14.25 -0.06 -0.89
N LYS A 76 13.35 -0.90 -1.44
CA LYS A 76 12.25 -0.48 -2.28
C LYS A 76 11.00 -1.31 -2.01
N ILE A 77 9.86 -0.63 -1.96
CA ILE A 77 8.56 -1.23 -1.71
C ILE A 77 7.61 -0.87 -2.85
N VAL A 78 6.99 -1.87 -3.44
CA VAL A 78 6.02 -1.69 -4.52
C VAL A 78 4.61 -1.88 -4.00
N GLY A 79 3.87 -0.77 -3.87
CA GLY A 79 2.43 -0.76 -3.62
C GLY A 79 1.68 -1.26 -4.85
N VAL A 80 1.23 -2.50 -4.80
CA VAL A 80 0.34 -3.06 -5.83
C VAL A 80 -1.05 -2.53 -5.56
N ILE A 81 -1.50 -1.61 -6.41
CA ILE A 81 -2.84 -1.05 -6.32
C ILE A 81 -3.75 -2.07 -6.95
N ASP A 82 -4.26 -2.99 -6.15
CA ASP A 82 -5.14 -4.08 -6.56
C ASP A 82 -6.63 -3.74 -6.34
N TYR A 83 -6.90 -2.63 -5.63
CA TYR A 83 -8.24 -2.15 -5.33
C TYR A 83 -8.56 -0.86 -6.09
N PHE A 84 -9.52 -0.95 -7.02
CA PHE A 84 -10.22 0.21 -7.58
C PHE A 84 -11.69 -0.16 -7.78
N PRO A 85 -12.63 0.51 -7.11
CA PRO A 85 -14.04 0.21 -7.31
C PRO A 85 -14.43 0.56 -8.75
N ARG A 86 -14.94 -0.42 -9.51
CA ARG A 86 -15.45 -0.24 -10.88
C ARG A 86 -16.84 0.41 -10.89
N VAL A 87 -17.01 1.46 -10.09
CA VAL A 87 -18.26 2.17 -9.93
C VAL A 87 -18.25 3.44 -10.77
N LYS A 88 -19.38 3.77 -11.42
CA LYS A 88 -19.53 5.03 -12.16
C LYS A 88 -19.55 6.26 -11.23
N ASN A 89 -19.86 6.05 -9.95
CA ASN A 89 -19.93 7.11 -8.94
C ASN A 89 -18.56 7.80 -8.74
N ALA A 90 -18.50 9.09 -9.06
CA ALA A 90 -17.29 9.90 -8.93
C ALA A 90 -16.82 10.08 -7.48
N VAL A 91 -17.76 10.17 -6.53
CA VAL A 91 -17.46 10.32 -5.10
C VAL A 91 -16.71 9.10 -4.57
N LEU A 92 -17.19 7.89 -4.90
CA LEU A 92 -16.54 6.65 -4.49
C LEU A 92 -15.16 6.46 -5.12
N ARG A 93 -14.99 6.85 -6.39
CA ARG A 93 -13.67 6.84 -7.05
C ARG A 93 -12.71 7.80 -6.36
N ARG A 94 -13.16 9.02 -6.05
CA ARG A 94 -12.36 10.02 -5.32
C ARG A 94 -11.98 9.53 -3.92
N LEU A 95 -12.92 8.91 -3.20
CA LEU A 95 -12.67 8.34 -1.88
C LEU A 95 -11.62 7.23 -1.94
N ALA A 96 -11.76 6.28 -2.88
CA ALA A 96 -10.80 5.19 -3.05
C ALA A 96 -9.39 5.72 -3.38
N ARG A 97 -9.29 6.70 -4.29
CA ARG A 97 -8.02 7.36 -4.62
C ARG A 97 -7.38 8.00 -3.38
N LYS A 98 -8.15 8.79 -2.63
CA LYS A 98 -7.67 9.41 -1.38
C LYS A 98 -7.21 8.37 -0.36
N ARG A 99 -7.95 7.26 -0.20
CA ARG A 99 -7.57 6.16 0.69
C ARG A 99 -6.25 5.51 0.29
N ILE A 100 -6.05 5.26 -1.01
CA ILE A 100 -4.78 4.72 -1.52
C ILE A 100 -3.63 5.69 -1.21
N LEU A 101 -3.83 7.00 -1.43
CA LEU A 101 -2.82 8.01 -1.09
C LEU A 101 -2.50 8.04 0.42
N GLN A 102 -3.50 7.92 1.30
CA GLN A 102 -3.26 7.84 2.75
C GLN A 102 -2.34 6.68 3.10
N VAL A 103 -2.60 5.50 2.54
CA VAL A 103 -1.78 4.30 2.75
C VAL A 103 -0.35 4.53 2.27
N LEU A 104 -0.18 5.05 1.04
CA LEU A 104 1.15 5.24 0.46
C LEU A 104 1.97 6.32 1.18
N ASN A 105 1.33 7.41 1.57
CA ASN A 105 1.98 8.46 2.37
C ASN A 105 2.38 7.95 3.76
N TYR A 106 1.52 7.13 4.37
CA TYR A 106 1.83 6.49 5.63
C TYR A 106 3.03 5.54 5.52
N LEU A 107 3.09 4.70 4.48
CA LEU A 107 4.26 3.86 4.21
C LEU A 107 5.53 4.71 4.09
N ARG A 108 5.48 5.82 3.34
CA ARG A 108 6.62 6.72 3.16
C ARG A 108 7.08 7.35 4.48
N LYS A 109 6.14 7.70 5.35
CA LYS A 109 6.42 8.28 6.67
C LYS A 109 7.06 7.26 7.61
N GLU A 110 6.51 6.06 7.68
CA GLU A 110 6.98 5.01 8.60
C GLU A 110 8.26 4.32 8.11
N LEU A 111 8.54 4.37 6.80
CA LEU A 111 9.67 3.71 6.15
C LEU A 111 10.49 4.74 5.36
N PRO A 112 11.12 5.73 6.01
CA PRO A 112 11.79 6.85 5.34
C PRO A 112 13.00 6.41 4.51
N ASN A 113 13.62 5.28 4.86
CA ASN A 113 14.78 4.73 4.16
C ASN A 113 14.38 3.91 2.92
N ALA A 114 13.10 3.58 2.75
CA ALA A 114 12.62 2.76 1.64
C ALA A 114 12.04 3.64 0.53
N LYS A 115 12.38 3.34 -0.72
CA LYS A 115 11.74 3.96 -1.88
C LYS A 115 10.36 3.34 -2.13
N ILE A 116 9.30 4.14 -2.00
CA ILE A 116 7.93 3.70 -2.28
C ILE A 116 7.59 3.92 -3.76
N CYS A 117 7.18 2.86 -4.45
CA CYS A 117 6.72 2.88 -5.84
C CYS A 117 5.33 2.23 -5.95
N VAL A 118 4.65 2.40 -7.08
CA VAL A 118 3.31 1.85 -7.32
C VAL A 118 3.21 1.05 -8.61
N SER A 119 2.34 0.06 -8.65
CA SER A 119 2.10 -0.74 -9.88
C SER A 119 1.41 0.04 -11.02
N ARG A 120 0.67 1.10 -10.69
CA ARG A 120 -0.09 1.94 -11.64
C ARG A 120 -0.30 3.34 -11.04
N LYS A 121 -0.77 4.29 -11.86
CA LYS A 121 -1.14 5.62 -11.38
C LYS A 121 -2.31 5.53 -10.38
N VAL A 122 -2.27 6.39 -9.35
CA VAL A 122 -3.26 6.53 -8.28
C VAL A 122 -4.25 7.64 -8.61
#